data_AF-A0A7X1IDM4-F1
#
_entry.id   AF-A0A7X1IDM4-F1
#
_cell.length_a   1.000
_cell.length_b   1.000
_cell.length_c   1.000
_cell.angle_alpha   90.00
_cell.angle_beta   90.00
_cell.angle_gamma   90.00
#
_symmetry.space_group_name_H-M   'P 1'
#
loop_
_entity.id
_entity.type
_entity.pdbx_description
1 polymer ?
#
loop_
_entity_poly.entity_id
_entity_poly.type
_entity_poly.pdbx_seq_one_letter_code
_entity_poly.pdbx_strand_id
1 'polypeptide(L)' 'MAGDGVRGQETAVLAGGPADGMRITVADRPAVLQVTRPCVVEVPFDNVRVDGLYVYRRDLRVDEEPLRYGFDPASP' A
#
# COMPACT_ATOMS: atom_id res chain seq x y z
N MET A 1 -8.70 -4.89 35.11
CA MET A 1 -8.67 -5.85 33.98
C MET A 1 -8.57 -5.02 32.71
N ALA A 2 -7.35 -4.76 32.23
CA ALA A 2 -7.05 -3.84 31.12
C ALA A 2 -6.91 -4.63 29.81
N GLY A 3 -7.37 -4.02 28.71
CA GLY A 3 -7.78 -4.66 27.46
C GLY A 3 -6.70 -5.43 26.69
N ASP A 4 -7.10 -6.61 26.21
CA ASP A 4 -6.46 -7.32 25.11
C ASP A 4 -6.63 -6.55 23.79
N GLY A 5 -5.53 -6.32 23.05
CA GLY A 5 -5.57 -6.47 21.59
C GLY A 5 -5.12 -5.34 20.66
N VAL A 6 -4.70 -4.15 21.10
CA VAL A 6 -4.14 -3.13 20.17
C VAL A 6 -2.62 -3.20 20.15
N ARG A 7 -2.07 -4.16 19.41
CA ARG A 7 -0.67 -4.06 18.98
C ARG A 7 -0.61 -3.10 17.78
N GLY A 8 -0.17 -1.87 18.04
CA GLY A 8 0.36 -0.88 17.08
C GLY A 8 -0.37 -0.71 15.75
N GLN A 9 -1.58 -0.14 15.76
CA GLN A 9 -2.14 0.46 14.54
C GLN A 9 -1.47 1.80 14.30
N GLU A 10 -0.95 2.01 13.10
CA GLU A 10 -0.18 3.21 12.77
C GLU A 10 -0.62 3.82 11.44
N THR A 11 -0.55 5.13 11.36
CA THR A 11 -0.81 5.89 10.15
C THR A 11 0.36 5.74 9.19
N ALA A 12 0.06 5.48 7.93
CA ALA A 12 1.05 5.42 6.87
C ALA A 12 0.63 6.25 5.66
N VAL A 13 1.61 6.78 4.93
CA VAL A 13 1.42 7.49 3.67
C VAL A 13 2.13 6.75 2.55
N LEU A 14 1.43 6.55 1.45
CA LEU A 14 2.02 6.08 0.20
C LEU A 14 2.65 7.27 -0.55
N ALA A 15 3.89 7.12 -0.98
CA ALA A 15 4.67 8.16 -1.65
C ALA A 15 5.13 7.70 -3.03
N GLY A 16 4.86 8.51 -4.05
CA GLY A 16 5.06 8.21 -5.46
C GLY A 16 4.04 7.24 -6.04
N GLY A 17 4.19 6.94 -7.34
CA GLY A 17 3.31 6.01 -8.05
C GLY A 17 1.86 6.49 -8.14
N PRO A 18 0.91 5.59 -8.48
CA PRO A 18 -0.49 5.95 -8.74
C PRO A 18 -1.32 6.25 -7.49
N ALA A 19 -0.84 5.88 -6.30
CA ALA A 19 -1.51 6.11 -5.02
C ALA A 19 -0.77 7.13 -4.15
N ASP A 20 0.00 8.04 -4.77
CA ASP A 20 0.74 9.08 -4.06
C ASP A 20 -0.17 9.92 -3.15
N GLY A 21 0.28 10.17 -1.92
CA GLY A 21 -0.43 10.94 -0.90
C GLY A 21 -1.54 10.17 -0.16
N MET A 22 -1.85 8.94 -0.56
CA MET A 22 -2.89 8.13 0.10
C MET A 22 -2.49 7.82 1.55
N ARG A 23 -3.37 8.14 2.50
CA ARG A 23 -3.20 7.84 3.92
C ARG A 23 -3.99 6.59 4.29
N ILE A 24 -3.34 5.67 4.98
CA ILE A 24 -3.91 4.39 5.41
C ILE A 24 -3.53 4.09 6.85
N THR A 25 -4.22 3.15 7.48
CA THR A 25 -3.82 2.57 8.76
C THR A 25 -3.26 1.18 8.51
N VAL A 26 -2.05 0.91 9.01
CA VAL A 26 -1.40 -0.40 8.93
C VAL A 26 -1.30 -1.03 10.31
N ALA A 27 -1.45 -2.34 10.38
CA ALA A 27 -1.15 -3.13 11.57
C ALA A 27 0.23 -3.77 11.42
N ASP A 28 1.00 -3.84 12.50
CA ASP A 28 2.29 -4.55 12.57
C ASP A 28 3.39 -4.05 11.59
N ARG A 29 3.24 -2.84 11.04
CA ARG A 29 4.18 -2.17 10.13
C ARG A 29 4.74 -3.10 9.02
N PRO A 30 3.92 -3.59 8.08
CA PRO A 30 4.40 -4.51 7.04
C PRO A 30 5.56 -3.89 6.25
N ALA A 31 6.50 -4.72 5.76
CA ALA A 31 7.60 -4.22 4.95
C ALA A 31 7.16 -3.79 3.55
N VAL A 32 6.06 -4.37 3.06
CA VAL A 32 5.55 -4.22 1.70
C VAL A 32 4.03 -4.10 1.72
N LEU A 33 3.50 -3.20 0.90
CA LEU A 33 2.09 -3.03 0.60
C LEU A 33 1.84 -3.24 -0.88
N GLN A 34 0.72 -3.88 -1.21
CA GLN A 34 0.25 -4.07 -2.57
C GLN A 34 -1.01 -3.25 -2.80
N VAL A 35 -1.00 -2.41 -3.82
CA VAL A 35 -2.15 -1.61 -4.24
C VAL A 35 -2.60 -2.11 -5.61
N THR A 36 -3.84 -2.56 -5.71
CA THR A 36 -4.45 -2.98 -6.97
C THR A 36 -5.41 -1.92 -7.49
N ARG A 37 -5.29 -1.55 -8.76
CA ARG A 37 -6.22 -0.62 -9.42
C ARG A 37 -6.75 -1.24 -10.72
N PRO A 38 -8.08 -1.27 -10.95
CA PRO A 38 -8.62 -1.76 -12.21
C PRO A 38 -8.13 -0.90 -13.38
N CYS A 39 -7.66 -1.56 -14.43
CA CYS A 39 -7.32 -0.91 -15.68
C CYS A 39 -8.58 -0.70 -16.52
N VAL A 40 -8.67 0.45 -17.19
CA VAL A 40 -9.73 0.69 -18.17
C VAL A 40 -9.39 -0.12 -19.41
N VAL A 41 -10.29 -1.03 -19.79
CA VAL A 41 -10.15 -1.86 -20.99
C VAL A 41 -11.03 -1.24 -22.08
N GLU A 42 -10.40 -0.80 -23.18
CA GLU A 42 -11.11 -0.18 -24.30
C GLU A 42 -11.95 -1.19 -25.10
N VAL A 43 -11.43 -2.40 -25.27
CA VAL A 43 -12.11 -3.50 -25.95
C VAL A 43 -12.18 -4.68 -24.98
N PRO A 44 -13.36 -4.96 -24.39
CA PRO A 44 -13.53 -6.09 -23.49
C PRO A 44 -13.13 -7.41 -24.16
N PHE A 45 -12.46 -8.27 -23.41
CA PHE A 45 -12.14 -9.63 -23.83
C PHE A 45 -12.80 -10.59 -22.85
N ASP A 46 -13.50 -11.60 -23.39
CA ASP A 46 -14.43 -12.44 -22.63
C ASP A 46 -13.80 -13.01 -21.35
N ASN A 47 -14.44 -12.72 -20.23
CA ASN A 47 -14.08 -13.16 -18.88
C ASN A 47 -12.67 -12.75 -18.40
N VAL A 48 -12.03 -11.75 -19.04
CA VAL A 48 -10.72 -11.23 -18.61
C VAL A 48 -10.87 -9.87 -17.93
N ARG A 49 -10.24 -9.73 -16.75
CA ARG A 49 -10.06 -8.46 -16.03
C ARG A 49 -8.57 -8.15 -15.95
N VAL A 50 -8.23 -6.88 -16.15
CA VAL A 50 -6.86 -6.38 -15.98
C VAL A 50 -6.84 -5.45 -14.77
N ASP A 51 -6.00 -5.76 -13.79
CA ASP A 51 -5.68 -4.90 -12.66
C ASP A 51 -4.19 -4.54 -12.69
N GLY A 52 -3.88 -3.26 -12.52
CA GLY A 52 -2.52 -2.83 -12.24
C GLY A 52 -2.18 -3.13 -10.79
N LEU A 53 -1.10 -3.87 -10.56
CA LEU A 53 -0.54 -4.14 -9.24
C LEU A 53 0.65 -3.20 -9.02
N TYR A 54 0.62 -2.46 -7.91
CA TYR A 54 1.66 -1.51 -7.55
C TYR A 54 2.20 -1.85 -6.17
N VAL A 55 3.52 -2.02 -6.09
CA VAL A 55 4.21 -2.40 -4.86
C VAL A 55 4.77 -1.15 -4.19
N TYR A 56 4.54 -1.04 -2.88
CA TYR A 56 5.01 0.05 -2.04
C TYR A 56 5.83 -0.53 -0.89
N ARG A 57 7.08 -0.10 -0.73
CA ARG A 57 7.98 -0.58 0.32
C ARG A 57 8.10 0.42 1.44
N ARG A 58 8.09 -0.06 2.69
CA ARG A 58 8.29 0.79 3.86
C ARG A 58 9.67 1.44 3.82
N ASP A 59 9.73 2.75 4.04
CA ASP A 59 10.99 3.46 4.22
C ASP A 59 11.51 3.17 5.63
N LEU A 60 12.57 2.36 5.71
CA LEU A 60 13.20 1.98 6.97
C LEU A 60 13.96 3.13 7.65
N ARG A 61 14.03 4.31 7.03
CA ARG A 61 14.56 5.53 7.66
C ARG A 61 13.50 6.29 8.46
N VAL A 62 12.22 5.93 8.30
CA VAL A 62 11.09 6.58 8.98
C VAL A 62 10.52 5.60 10.00
N ASP A 63 10.87 5.81 11.26
CA ASP A 63 10.47 4.94 12.38
C ASP A 63 9.27 5.47 13.18
N GLU A 64 8.87 6.72 12.92
CA GLU A 64 7.77 7.43 13.58
C GLU A 64 6.58 7.67 12.64
N GLU A 65 5.41 7.85 13.22
CA GLU A 65 4.19 8.12 12.47
C GLU A 65 4.17 9.55 11.86
N PRO A 66 3.65 9.73 10.64
CA PRO A 66 3.14 8.67 9.77
C PRO A 66 4.27 7.92 9.04
N LEU A 67 4.21 6.59 9.05
CA LEU A 67 5.14 5.74 8.32
C LEU A 67 5.08 6.07 6.82
N ARG A 68 6.21 5.96 6.13
CA ARG A 68 6.27 6.23 4.70
C ARG A 68 6.47 4.94 3.93
N TYR A 69 5.68 4.74 2.87
CA TYR A 69 5.88 3.65 1.93
C TYR A 69 6.13 4.22 0.54
N GLY A 70 7.31 3.97 -0.02
CA GLY A 70 7.69 4.44 -1.36
C GLY A 70 7.29 3.46 -2.45
N PHE A 71 6.79 3.96 -3.58
CA PHE A 71 6.53 3.16 -4.77
C PHE A 71 7.82 2.48 -5.28
N ASP A 72 7.75 1.18 -5.54
CA ASP A 72 8.83 0.38 -6.09
C ASP A 72 8.55 0.04 -7.58
N PRO A 73 9.13 0.79 -8.53
CA PRO A 73 8.94 0.55 -9.96
C PRO A 73 9.70 -0.69 -10.48
N ALA A 74 10.59 -1.28 -9.67
CA ALA A 74 11.40 -2.42 -10.06
C ALA A 74 10.76 -3.76 -9.62
N SER A 75 9.66 -3.73 -8.89
CA SER A 75 8.90 -4.93 -8.54
C SER A 75 8.10 -5.43 -9.76
N PRO A 76 8.22 -6.72 -10.13
CA PRO A 76 7.59 -7.31 -11.32
C PRO A 76 6.07 -7.47 -11.20
#